data_AF-A0A091CD33-F1
#
_entry.id   AF-A0A091CD33-F1
#
_cell.length_a   1.000
_cell.length_b   1.000
_cell.length_c   1.000
_cell.angle_alpha   90.00
_cell.angle_beta   90.00
_cell.angle_gamma   90.00
#
_symmetry.space_group_name_H-M   'P 1'
#
loop_
_entity.id
_entity.type
_entity.pdbx_description
1 polymer ?
#
loop_
_entity_poly.entity_id
_entity_poly.type
_entity_poly.pdbx_seq_one_letter_code
_entity_poly.pdbx_strand_id
1 'polypeptide(L)'
;MTGDLDQAGEKKIMQDYPSLQADVLKLGHHGSRTSTASSFVEQLQPKHGIISCGVDNRFGHPHEEVVNILKENQVQILRTDEQGMIRYSWQMFNPKMKVTKQKED
;
A
#
# COMPACT_ATOMS: atom_id res chain seq x y z
N MET A 1 0.55 -4.17 -7.15
CA MET A 1 0.73 -5.10 -6.01
C MET A 1 2.20 -5.42 -5.91
N THR A 2 2.85 -5.24 -4.75
CA THR A 2 4.30 -5.44 -4.62
C THR A 2 4.69 -6.73 -3.88
N GLY A 3 3.78 -7.41 -3.18
CA GLY A 3 4.13 -8.64 -2.46
C GLY A 3 5.11 -8.34 -1.33
N ASP A 4 6.27 -9.00 -1.32
CA ASP A 4 7.36 -8.78 -0.34
C ASP A 4 8.55 -8.01 -0.94
N LEU A 5 8.29 -7.22 -1.99
CA LEU A 5 9.31 -6.39 -2.64
C LEU A 5 10.01 -5.46 -1.65
N ASP A 6 11.34 -5.44 -1.71
CA ASP A 6 12.19 -4.53 -0.96
C ASP A 6 12.50 -3.25 -1.76
N GLN A 7 13.16 -2.28 -1.13
CA GLN A 7 13.51 -1.02 -1.78
C GLN A 7 14.43 -1.18 -3.01
N ALA A 8 15.25 -2.24 -3.07
CA ALA A 8 16.07 -2.53 -4.24
C ALA A 8 15.19 -2.96 -5.43
N GLY A 9 14.20 -3.81 -5.19
CA GLY A 9 13.19 -4.18 -6.16
C GLY A 9 12.31 -3.01 -6.59
N GLU A 10 11.92 -2.13 -5.68
CA GLU A 10 11.18 -0.90 -5.99
C GLU A 10 11.97 -0.01 -6.95
N LYS A 11 13.25 0.23 -6.64
CA LYS A 11 14.16 0.99 -7.52
C LYS A 11 14.24 0.39 -8.92
N LYS A 12 14.28 -0.94 -9.02
CA LYS A 12 14.27 -1.62 -10.33
C LYS A 12 12.97 -1.37 -11.09
N ILE A 13 11.81 -1.47 -10.43
CA ILE A 13 10.52 -1.16 -11.05
C ILE A 13 10.48 0.29 -11.56
N MET A 14 10.98 1.25 -10.77
CA MET A 14 11.05 2.65 -11.17
C MET A 14 11.93 2.84 -12.41
N GLN A 15 13.05 2.12 -12.51
CA GLN A 15 13.95 2.17 -13.67
C GLN A 15 13.32 1.55 -14.92
N ASP A 16 12.69 0.38 -14.76
CA ASP A 16 12.07 -0.35 -15.86
C ASP A 16 10.80 0.38 -16.37
N TYR A 17 10.10 1.11 -15.48
CA TYR A 17 8.84 1.80 -15.76
C TYR A 17 8.81 3.23 -15.15
N PRO A 18 9.54 4.20 -15.73
CA PRO A 18 9.71 5.54 -15.15
C PRO A 18 8.43 6.39 -15.10
N SER A 19 7.41 6.03 -15.87
CA SER A 19 6.10 6.70 -15.89
C SER A 19 5.00 5.92 -15.17
N LEU A 20 5.33 4.83 -14.48
CA LEU A 20 4.35 3.99 -13.79
C LEU A 20 3.65 4.78 -12.69
N GLN A 21 2.32 4.76 -12.71
CA GLN A 21 1.43 5.28 -11.67
C GLN A 21 0.43 4.20 -11.26
N ALA A 22 -0.14 4.31 -10.07
CA ALA A 22 -1.18 3.40 -9.60
C ALA A 22 -2.11 4.08 -8.59
N ASP A 23 -3.43 4.00 -8.77
CA ASP A 23 -4.39 4.53 -7.80
C ASP A 23 -4.37 3.81 -6.44
N VAL A 24 -3.94 2.54 -6.43
CA VAL A 24 -3.93 1.66 -5.26
C VAL A 24 -2.59 0.94 -5.17
N LEU A 25 -1.90 1.13 -4.05
CA LEU A 25 -0.65 0.45 -3.71
C LEU A 25 -0.89 -0.50 -2.53
N LYS A 26 -0.89 -1.82 -2.76
CA LYS A 26 -0.64 -2.77 -1.66
C LYS A 26 0.85 -2.71 -1.34
N LEU A 27 1.18 -2.31 -0.11
CA LEU A 27 2.56 -2.13 0.33
C LEU A 27 3.34 -3.44 0.34
N GLY A 28 4.65 -3.31 0.10
CA GLY A 28 5.60 -4.40 0.19
C GLY A 28 5.74 -4.88 1.63
N HIS A 29 5.94 -6.17 1.82
CA HIS A 29 6.39 -6.77 3.08
C HIS A 29 5.60 -6.28 4.30
N HIS A 30 4.28 -6.19 4.16
CA HIS A 30 3.35 -5.75 5.22
C HIS A 30 3.61 -4.34 5.79
N GLY A 31 4.35 -3.47 5.08
CA GLY A 31 4.78 -2.16 5.59
C GLY A 31 6.07 -2.20 6.41
N SER A 32 7.04 -3.00 5.96
CA SER A 32 8.39 -3.02 6.55
C SER A 32 9.21 -1.79 6.18
N ARG A 33 10.11 -1.36 7.09
CA ARG A 33 11.14 -0.34 6.84
C ARG A 33 12.08 -0.66 5.67
N THR A 34 12.19 -1.94 5.32
CA THR A 34 12.99 -2.43 4.18
C THR A 34 12.25 -2.35 2.85
N SER A 35 11.04 -1.78 2.84
CA SER A 35 10.17 -1.61 1.67
C SER A 35 9.54 -0.20 1.70
N THR A 36 8.77 0.14 0.68
CA THR A 36 8.02 1.39 0.55
C THR A 36 8.91 2.63 0.67
N ALA A 37 9.93 2.73 -0.18
CA ALA A 37 10.75 3.95 -0.27
C ALA A 37 9.89 5.17 -0.62
N SER A 38 10.22 6.34 -0.07
CA SER A 38 9.51 7.61 -0.38
C SER A 38 9.48 7.88 -1.88
N SER A 39 10.61 7.70 -2.57
CA SER A 39 10.69 7.90 -4.02
C SER A 39 9.77 6.98 -4.82
N PHE A 40 9.48 5.78 -4.30
CA PHE A 40 8.55 4.85 -4.95
C PHE A 40 7.10 5.30 -4.80
N VAL A 41 6.73 5.80 -3.61
CA VAL A 41 5.40 6.36 -3.34
C VAL A 41 5.20 7.66 -4.14
N GLU A 42 6.20 8.52 -4.18
CA GLU A 42 6.22 9.77 -4.95
C GLU A 42 6.02 9.52 -6.45
N GLN A 43 6.69 8.51 -7.04
CA GLN A 43 6.51 8.17 -8.44
C GLN A 43 5.13 7.59 -8.72
N LEU A 44 4.67 6.65 -7.89
CA LEU A 44 3.39 5.95 -8.14
C LEU A 44 2.16 6.84 -7.91
N GLN A 45 2.28 7.87 -7.06
CA GLN A 45 1.22 8.79 -6.63
C GLN A 45 -0.10 8.08 -6.23
N PRO A 46 -0.07 7.07 -5.32
CA PRO A 46 -1.26 6.31 -5.00
C PRO A 46 -2.26 7.11 -4.18
N LYS A 47 -3.55 6.91 -4.46
CA LYS A 47 -4.65 7.44 -3.63
C LYS A 47 -4.84 6.60 -2.38
N HIS A 48 -4.65 5.29 -2.48
CA HIS A 48 -4.80 4.36 -1.36
C HIS A 48 -3.55 3.50 -1.17
N GLY A 49 -3.11 3.37 0.09
CA GLY A 49 -2.07 2.44 0.53
C GLY A 49 -2.68 1.33 1.37
N ILE A 50 -2.58 0.07 0.93
CA ILE A 50 -3.08 -1.10 1.66
C ILE A 50 -1.93 -1.77 2.39
N ILE A 51 -2.02 -1.80 3.71
CA ILE A 51 -1.07 -2.45 4.61
C ILE A 51 -1.73 -3.74 5.10
N SER A 52 -1.23 -4.86 4.60
CA SER A 52 -1.74 -6.19 4.94
C SER A 52 -1.01 -6.75 6.17
N CYS A 53 -1.22 -6.22 7.36
CA CYS A 53 -0.61 -6.68 8.62
C CYS A 53 -1.63 -7.33 9.56
N GLY A 54 -1.14 -8.13 10.51
CA GLY A 54 -1.95 -8.78 11.54
C GLY A 54 -2.01 -7.99 12.85
N VAL A 55 -3.08 -8.19 13.60
CA VAL A 55 -3.23 -7.69 14.99
C VAL A 55 -2.08 -8.25 15.83
N ASP A 56 -1.48 -7.40 16.66
CA ASP A 56 -0.36 -7.75 17.55
C ASP A 56 0.80 -8.48 16.83
N ASN A 57 1.05 -8.15 15.55
CA ASN A 57 2.11 -8.82 14.82
C ASN A 57 3.48 -8.54 15.48
N ARG A 58 4.21 -9.63 15.74
CA ARG A 58 5.51 -9.62 16.44
C ARG A 58 6.63 -8.84 15.75
N PHE A 59 6.44 -8.46 14.49
CA PHE A 59 7.44 -7.74 13.70
C PHE A 59 7.32 -6.21 13.81
N GLY A 60 6.25 -5.72 14.45
CA GLY A 60 5.99 -4.29 14.60
C GLY A 60 5.57 -3.61 13.29
N HIS A 61 4.92 -4.35 12.38
CA HIS A 61 4.41 -3.80 11.14
C HIS A 61 3.03 -3.13 11.29
N PRO A 62 2.71 -2.10 10.49
CA PRO A 62 3.66 -1.35 9.69
C PRO A 62 4.61 -0.55 10.58
N HIS A 63 5.84 -0.32 10.09
CA HIS A 63 6.76 0.59 10.77
C HIS A 63 6.27 2.03 10.68
N GLU A 64 6.52 2.82 11.72
CA GLU A 64 6.08 4.22 11.81
C GLU A 64 6.62 5.08 10.65
N GLU A 65 7.87 4.87 10.26
CA GLU A 65 8.47 5.54 9.09
C GLU A 65 7.67 5.32 7.80
N VAL A 66 7.17 4.10 7.56
CA VAL A 66 6.35 3.78 6.39
C VAL A 66 5.00 4.51 6.47
N VAL A 67 4.39 4.56 7.66
CA VAL A 67 3.16 5.31 7.89
C VAL A 67 3.37 6.81 7.64
N ASN A 68 4.51 7.36 8.04
CA ASN A 68 4.84 8.77 7.83
C ASN A 68 5.06 9.09 6.35
N ILE A 69 5.78 8.24 5.61
CA ILE A 69 5.93 8.36 4.15
C ILE A 69 4.56 8.45 3.47
N LEU A 70 3.62 7.56 3.83
CA LEU A 70 2.27 7.58 3.25
C LEU A 70 1.50 8.87 3.61
N LYS A 71 1.61 9.35 4.86
CA LYS A 71 0.95 10.59 5.30
C LYS A 71 1.50 11.83 4.59
N GLU A 72 2.83 11.94 4.48
CA GLU A 72 3.51 13.04 3.79
C GLU A 72 3.11 13.11 2.31
N ASN A 73 2.88 11.95 1.70
CA ASN A 73 2.40 11.82 0.33
C ASN A 73 0.86 11.86 0.20
N GLN A 74 0.13 12.20 1.27
CA GLN A 74 -1.34 12.31 1.29
C GLN A 74 -2.08 11.04 0.84
N VAL A 75 -1.47 9.87 1.08
CA VAL A 75 -2.03 8.57 0.72
C VAL A 75 -3.03 8.13 1.80
N GLN A 76 -4.24 7.72 1.39
CA GLN A 76 -5.21 7.16 2.32
C GLN A 76 -4.76 5.77 2.78
N ILE A 77 -4.49 5.61 4.07
CA ILE A 77 -4.00 4.36 4.65
C ILE A 77 -5.18 3.43 4.99
N LEU A 78 -5.09 2.19 4.49
CA LEU A 78 -6.00 1.10 4.80
C LEU A 78 -5.22 -0.08 5.40
N ARG A 79 -5.69 -0.61 6.52
CA ARG A 79 -4.96 -1.54 7.38
C ARG A 79 -5.83 -2.74 7.73
N THR A 80 -5.34 -3.95 7.44
CA THR A 80 -6.14 -5.19 7.66
C THR A 80 -6.31 -5.55 9.13
N ASP A 81 -5.36 -5.19 10.00
CA ASP A 81 -5.47 -5.37 11.45
C ASP A 81 -6.52 -4.43 12.08
N GLU A 82 -6.66 -3.23 11.53
CA GLU A 82 -7.66 -2.27 11.98
C GLU A 82 -9.04 -2.53 11.36
N GLN A 83 -9.11 -2.88 10.08
CA GLN A 83 -10.31 -2.83 9.24
C GLN A 83 -10.78 -4.18 8.69
N GLY A 84 -10.02 -5.24 8.94
CA GLY A 84 -10.29 -6.59 8.42
C GLY A 84 -10.07 -6.68 6.90
N MET A 85 -10.95 -7.45 6.23
CA MET A 85 -10.91 -7.61 4.78
C MET A 85 -11.16 -6.27 4.08
N ILE A 86 -10.25 -5.89 3.19
CA ILE A 86 -10.38 -4.73 2.31
C ILE A 86 -10.69 -5.23 0.90
N ARG A 87 -11.85 -4.86 0.36
CA ARG A 87 -12.30 -5.25 -0.98
C ARG A 87 -12.40 -4.04 -1.90
N TYR A 88 -11.73 -4.15 -3.04
CA TYR A 88 -11.89 -3.26 -4.17
C TYR A 88 -12.79 -3.91 -5.21
N SER A 89 -13.70 -3.12 -5.78
CA SER A 89 -14.58 -3.57 -6.86
C SER A 89 -14.68 -2.50 -7.93
N TRP A 90 -14.57 -2.94 -9.18
CA TRP A 90 -14.71 -2.13 -10.39
C TRP A 90 -15.83 -2.71 -11.24
N GLN A 91 -16.68 -1.84 -11.77
CA GLN A 91 -17.75 -2.25 -12.67
C GLN A 91 -17.39 -1.82 -14.10
N MET A 92 -17.50 -2.74 -15.06
CA MET A 92 -17.14 -2.48 -16.46
C MET A 92 -17.93 -1.32 -17.08
N PHE A 93 -19.18 -1.12 -16.64
CA PHE A 93 -20.07 -0.08 -17.18
C PHE A 93 -20.25 1.13 -16.24
N ASN A 94 -19.55 1.16 -15.10
CA ASN A 94 -19.53 2.29 -14.18
C ASN A 94 -18.13 2.37 -13.55
N PRO A 95 -17.23 3.20 -14.10
CA PRO A 95 -15.80 3.19 -13.74
C PRO A 95 -15.52 3.70 -12.32
N LYS A 96 -16.55 3.94 -11.49
CA LYS A 96 -16.37 4.26 -10.08
C LYS A 96 -15.89 3.04 -9.32
N MET A 97 -14.63 3.12 -8.86
CA MET A 97 -14.05 2.18 -7.90
C MET A 97 -14.80 2.26 -6.57
N LYS A 98 -15.26 1.12 -6.05
CA LYS A 98 -15.86 1.01 -4.70
C LYS A 98 -14.92 0.25 -3.77
N VAL A 99 -14.69 0.82 -2.59
CA VAL A 99 -13.89 0.23 -1.51
C VAL A 99 -14.82 -0.14 -0.36
N THR A 100 -14.74 -1.39 0.11
CA THR A 100 -15.49 -1.89 1.28
C THR A 100 -14.55 -2.54 2.28
N LYS A 101 -14.86 -2.43 3.57
CA LYS A 101 -14.09 -2.96 4.69
C LYS A 101 -14.99 -3.89 5.51
N GLN A 102 -14.47 -5.02 5.95
CA GLN A 102 -15.21 -5.99 6.76
C GLN A 102 -14.29 -6.58 7.81
N LYS A 103 -14.52 -6.21 9.07
CA LYS A 103 -13.86 -6.81 10.23
C LYS A 103 -14.83 -7.84 10.82
N GLU A 104 -14.34 -9.05 11.05
CA GLU A 104 -15.07 -10.06 11.83
C GLU A 104 -14.84 -9.75 13.32
N ASP A 105 -15.91 -9.85 14.12
CA ASP A 105 -15.90 -9.63 15.57
C ASP A 105 -15.22 -10.79 16.33
#